data_AF-A0A969T3V7-F1
#
_entry.id   AF-A0A969T3V7-F1
#
_cell.length_a   1.000
_cell.length_b   1.000
_cell.length_c   1.000
_cell.angle_alpha   90.00
_cell.angle_beta   90.00
_cell.angle_gamma   90.00
#
_symmetry.space_group_name_H-M   'P 1'
#
loop_
_entity.id
_entity.type
_entity.pdbx_description
1 polymer ?
#
loop_
_entity_poly.entity_id
_entity_poly.type
_entity_poly.pdbx_seq_one_letter_code
_entity_poly.pdbx_strand_id
1 'polypeptide(L)'
;MMERGQYKEAVNFFGFAISSDPAQPDYFVQRGIAYQKQGYKSMARADFQKALQLDPGNATAQKGMQETVPTQETPIGRRTSQPQQIPQNPNPPPNRQSA
;
A
#
# COMPACT_ATOMS: atom_id res chain seq x y z
N MET A 1 23.24 21.58 1.85
CA MET A 1 22.64 21.21 0.55
C MET A 1 23.09 19.79 0.20
N MET A 2 22.39 18.75 0.70
CA MET A 2 22.78 17.34 0.48
C MET A 2 21.66 16.50 -0.13
N GLU A 3 20.56 17.11 -0.57
CA GLU A 3 19.31 16.35 -0.68
C GLU A 3 19.20 15.61 -2.01
N ARG A 4 19.46 16.24 -3.16
CA ARG A 4 19.15 15.61 -4.47
C ARG A 4 20.10 14.51 -4.93
N GLY A 5 21.39 14.58 -4.61
CA GLY A 5 22.39 13.61 -5.08
C GLY A 5 22.24 12.25 -4.41
N GLN A 6 22.00 12.27 -3.09
CA GLN A 6 21.91 11.05 -2.27
C GLN A 6 20.68 10.21 -2.60
N TYR A 7 19.57 10.82 -3.01
CA TYR A 7 18.36 10.07 -3.38
C TYR A 7 18.52 9.29 -4.69
N LYS A 8 19.29 9.78 -5.66
CA LYS A 8 19.59 9.02 -6.89
C LYS A 8 20.42 7.78 -6.58
N GLU A 9 21.43 7.94 -5.73
CA GLU A 9 22.29 6.83 -5.33
C GLU A 9 21.50 5.79 -4.52
N ALA A 10 20.63 6.24 -3.62
CA ALA A 10 19.70 5.38 -2.89
C ALA A 10 18.81 4.56 -3.83
N VAL A 11 18.23 5.20 -4.86
CA VAL A 11 17.39 4.48 -5.84
C VAL A 11 18.18 3.37 -6.54
N ASN A 12 19.41 3.64 -6.96
CA ASN A 12 20.27 2.64 -7.60
C ASN A 12 20.62 1.51 -6.62
N PHE A 13 21.04 1.85 -5.41
CA PHE A 13 21.38 0.88 -4.36
C PHE A 13 20.22 -0.06 -4.07
N PHE A 14 19.02 0.48 -3.85
CA PHE A 14 17.83 -0.33 -3.63
C PHE A 14 17.39 -1.09 -4.88
N GLY A 15 17.66 -0.58 -6.09
CA GLY A 15 17.46 -1.33 -7.33
C GLY A 15 18.30 -2.60 -7.40
N PHE A 16 19.57 -2.52 -7.00
CA PHE A 16 20.43 -3.70 -6.89
C PHE A 16 19.97 -4.63 -5.77
N ALA A 17 19.61 -4.10 -4.60
CA ALA A 17 19.09 -4.89 -3.48
C ALA A 17 17.83 -5.68 -3.88
N ILE A 18 16.87 -5.03 -4.57
CA ILE A 18 15.66 -5.68 -5.09
C ILE A 18 15.99 -6.77 -6.12
N SER A 19 17.03 -6.57 -6.92
CA SER A 19 17.45 -7.59 -7.89
C SER A 19 18.08 -8.80 -7.21
N SER A 20 18.74 -8.59 -6.07
CA SER A 20 19.32 -9.66 -5.25
C SER A 20 18.26 -10.38 -4.40
N ASP A 21 17.35 -9.63 -3.81
CA ASP A 21 16.24 -10.15 -3.00
C ASP A 21 14.95 -9.35 -3.29
N PRO A 22 14.13 -9.85 -4.22
CA PRO A 22 12.87 -9.21 -4.58
C PRO A 22 11.74 -9.47 -3.58
N ALA A 23 11.97 -10.30 -2.55
CA ALA A 23 10.96 -10.65 -1.56
C ALA A 23 10.94 -9.68 -0.37
N GLN A 24 11.96 -8.81 -0.24
CA GLN A 24 12.04 -7.87 0.87
C GLN A 24 11.22 -6.59 0.60
N PRO A 25 10.09 -6.35 1.32
CA PRO A 25 9.25 -5.17 1.12
C PRO A 25 9.97 -3.84 1.41
N ASP A 26 10.89 -3.84 2.37
CA ASP A 26 11.58 -2.61 2.80
C ASP A 26 12.41 -1.96 1.69
N TYR A 27 12.99 -2.75 0.77
CA TYR A 27 13.76 -2.19 -0.33
C TYR A 27 12.87 -1.39 -1.28
N PHE A 28 11.65 -1.87 -1.53
CA PHE A 28 10.66 -1.12 -2.32
C PHE A 28 10.22 0.13 -1.56
N VAL A 29 9.97 0.06 -0.25
CA VAL A 29 9.61 1.23 0.56
C VAL A 29 10.69 2.30 0.50
N GLN A 30 11.94 1.93 0.73
CA GLN A 30 13.05 2.88 0.77
C GLN A 30 13.32 3.50 -0.60
N ARG A 31 13.22 2.70 -1.68
CA ARG A 31 13.29 3.20 -3.05
C ARG A 31 12.14 4.16 -3.37
N GLY A 32 10.93 3.84 -2.93
CA GLY A 32 9.75 4.69 -3.07
C GLY A 32 9.89 6.04 -2.36
N ILE A 33 10.44 6.06 -1.15
CA ILE A 33 10.75 7.30 -0.42
C ILE A 33 11.77 8.14 -1.19
N ALA A 34 12.84 7.51 -1.70
CA ALA A 34 13.84 8.21 -2.49
C ALA A 34 13.25 8.81 -3.78
N TYR A 35 12.34 8.10 -4.45
CA TYR A 35 11.60 8.65 -5.60
C TYR A 35 10.69 9.81 -5.21
N GLN A 36 9.97 9.71 -4.09
CA GLN A 36 9.10 10.77 -3.59
C GLN A 36 9.90 12.05 -3.30
N LYS A 37 11.06 11.92 -2.66
CA LYS A 37 11.98 13.03 -2.37
C LYS A 37 12.59 13.67 -3.63
N GLN A 38 12.73 12.89 -4.69
CA GLN A 38 13.14 13.41 -6.01
C GLN A 38 11.99 14.05 -6.81
N GLY A 39 10.74 13.90 -6.35
CA GLY A 39 9.54 14.40 -7.03
C GLY A 39 8.88 13.38 -7.96
N TYR A 40 9.43 12.17 -8.09
CA TYR A 40 8.89 11.09 -8.92
C TYR A 40 7.78 10.32 -8.19
N LYS A 41 6.67 11.01 -7.89
CA LYS A 41 5.55 10.42 -7.11
C LYS A 41 4.93 9.17 -7.77
N SER A 42 4.85 9.11 -9.10
CA SER A 42 4.31 7.95 -9.82
C SER A 42 5.16 6.69 -9.62
N MET A 43 6.49 6.84 -9.66
CA MET A 43 7.44 5.74 -9.42
C MET A 43 7.40 5.31 -7.95
N ALA A 44 7.34 6.28 -7.03
CA ALA A 44 7.20 6.01 -5.60
C ALA A 44 5.95 5.19 -5.30
N ARG A 45 4.81 5.53 -5.90
CA ARG A 45 3.55 4.80 -5.74
C ARG A 45 3.66 3.34 -6.20
N ALA A 46 4.29 3.09 -7.35
CA ALA A 46 4.48 1.72 -7.86
C ALA A 46 5.30 0.87 -6.88
N ASP A 47 6.35 1.45 -6.31
CA ASP A 47 7.19 0.79 -5.31
C ASP A 47 6.43 0.53 -4.00
N PHE A 48 5.71 1.52 -3.46
CA PHE A 48 4.89 1.32 -2.26
C PHE A 48 3.78 0.29 -2.47
N GLN A 49 3.17 0.25 -3.66
CA GLN A 49 2.20 -0.79 -4.00
C GLN A 49 2.83 -2.18 -3.99
N LYS A 50 4.05 -2.33 -4.52
CA LYS A 50 4.76 -3.62 -4.49
C LYS A 50 5.14 -4.02 -3.08
N ALA A 51 5.59 -3.07 -2.26
CA ALA A 51 5.85 -3.31 -0.84
C ALA A 51 4.60 -3.83 -0.11
N LEU A 52 3.42 -3.24 -0.36
CA LEU A 52 2.16 -3.68 0.23
C LEU A 52 1.64 -5.02 -0.31
N GLN A 53 2.03 -5.41 -1.51
CA GLN A 53 1.75 -6.76 -2.02
C GLN A 53 2.55 -7.84 -1.28
N LEU A 54 3.77 -7.50 -0.86
CA LEU A 54 4.65 -8.40 -0.11
C LEU A 54 4.32 -8.38 1.38
N ASP A 55 4.16 -7.20 1.96
CA ASP A 55 3.75 -6.98 3.34
C ASP A 55 2.62 -5.94 3.41
N PRO A 56 1.35 -6.39 3.44
CA PRO A 56 0.20 -5.52 3.61
C PRO A 56 0.20 -4.72 4.92
N GLY A 57 0.95 -5.18 5.93
CA GLY A 57 1.08 -4.55 7.25
C GLY A 57 2.09 -3.40 7.29
N ASN A 58 2.83 -3.15 6.20
CA ASN A 58 3.88 -2.13 6.18
C ASN A 58 3.31 -0.71 6.28
N ALA A 59 3.29 -0.16 7.49
CA ALA A 59 2.74 1.17 7.77
C ALA A 59 3.40 2.28 6.94
N THR A 60 4.71 2.17 6.67
CA THR A 60 5.46 3.14 5.88
C THR A 60 5.01 3.13 4.42
N ALA A 61 4.85 1.94 3.82
CA ALA A 61 4.32 1.81 2.47
C ALA A 61 2.87 2.32 2.36
N GLN A 62 2.03 2.04 3.36
CA GLN A 62 0.66 2.57 3.41
C GLN A 62 0.66 4.10 3.48
N LYS A 63 1.55 4.70 4.27
CA LYS A 63 1.69 6.16 4.37
C LYS A 63 2.18 6.74 3.04
N GLY A 64 3.21 6.14 2.44
CA GLY A 64 3.74 6.54 1.13
C GLY A 64 2.69 6.49 0.02
N MET A 65 1.83 5.47 -0.01
CA MET A 65 0.68 5.39 -0.93
C MET A 65 -0.32 6.52 -0.72
N GLN A 66 -0.59 6.89 0.53
CA GLN A 66 -1.50 7.99 0.89
C GLN A 66 -0.92 9.37 0.57
N GLU A 67 0.40 9.51 0.57
CA GLU A 67 1.09 10.77 0.22
C GLU A 67 1.32 10.93 -1.29
N THR A 68 1.32 9.81 -2.03
CA THR A 68 1.55 9.77 -3.48
C THR A 68 0.27 9.60 -4.29
N VAL A 69 -0.91 9.53 -3.65
CA VAL A 69 -2.18 9.57 -4.38
C VAL A 69 -2.28 10.89 -5.16
N PRO A 70 -2.55 10.84 -6.47
CA PRO A 70 -3.01 12.02 -7.18
C PRO A 70 -4.33 12.45 -6.54
N THR A 71 -4.49 13.76 -6.35
CA THR A 71 -5.53 14.45 -5.54
C THR A 71 -6.98 14.20 -5.96
N GLN A 72 -7.28 13.19 -6.81
CA GLN A 72 -8.60 12.97 -7.38
C GLN A 72 -9.22 11.59 -7.08
N GLU A 73 -8.60 10.74 -6.27
CA GLU A 73 -9.22 9.45 -5.90
C GLU A 73 -9.05 9.11 -4.42
N THR A 74 -10.06 9.46 -3.63
CA THR A 74 -10.43 8.68 -2.43
C THR A 74 -11.93 8.90 -2.19
N PRO A 75 -12.74 7.91 -1.75
CA PRO A 75 -12.37 6.56 -1.28
C PRO A 75 -13.29 5.43 -1.79
N ILE A 76 -12.74 4.30 -2.25
CA ILE A 76 -13.48 3.03 -2.22
C ILE A 76 -12.57 1.94 -1.64
N GLY A 77 -12.84 1.53 -0.40
CA GLY A 77 -12.47 0.17 0.02
C GLY A 77 -11.59 -0.04 1.25
N ARG A 78 -11.20 0.97 2.04
CA ARG A 78 -10.79 0.69 3.43
C ARG A 78 -12.04 0.43 4.31
N ARG A 79 -12.78 -0.62 3.98
CA ARG A 79 -13.40 -1.45 5.00
C ARG A 79 -12.28 -2.27 5.61
N THR A 80 -11.81 -1.83 6.77
CA THR A 80 -11.53 -2.71 7.91
C THR A 80 -11.65 -4.20 7.57
N SER A 81 -10.53 -4.85 7.26
CA SER A 81 -10.45 -6.30 7.12
C SER A 81 -9.34 -6.82 8.05
N GLN A 82 -9.54 -6.61 9.35
CA GLN A 82 -9.13 -7.57 10.37
C GLN A 82 -10.42 -8.05 11.08
N PRO A 83 -10.44 -9.30 11.59
CA PRO A 83 -11.45 -10.30 11.23
C PRO A 83 -12.58 -10.46 12.26
N GLN A 84 -13.67 -11.14 11.85
CA GLN A 84 -14.83 -11.60 12.65
C GLN A 84 -15.88 -10.48 12.91
N GLN A 85 -17.19 -10.64 12.70
CA GLN A 85 -18.07 -11.80 12.83
C GLN A 85 -19.21 -11.70 11.82
N ILE A 86 -19.65 -12.83 11.28
CA ILE A 86 -20.96 -12.96 10.66
C ILE A 86 -21.92 -13.33 11.79
N PRO A 87 -22.78 -12.45 12.34
CA PRO A 87 -24.04 -12.94 12.85
C PRO A 87 -24.90 -13.15 11.60
N GLN A 88 -24.90 -14.37 11.08
CA GLN A 88 -26.00 -14.78 10.21
C GLN A 88 -27.26 -14.64 11.06
N ASN A 89 -28.04 -13.59 10.82
CA ASN A 89 -29.40 -13.51 11.29
C ASN A 89 -30.30 -14.04 10.16
N PRO A 90 -30.69 -15.32 10.15
CA PRO A 90 -31.75 -15.77 9.30
C PRO A 90 -33.06 -15.26 9.91
N ASN A 91 -33.53 -14.09 9.48
CA ASN A 91 -34.95 -13.79 9.60
C ASN A 91 -35.66 -14.62 8.53
N PRO A 92 -36.41 -15.69 8.88
CA PRO A 92 -37.28 -16.33 7.91
C PRO A 92 -38.43 -15.37 7.55
N PRO A 93 -38.93 -15.39 6.30
CA PRO A 93 -40.07 -14.57 5.91
C PRO A 93 -41.31 -14.97 6.72
N PRO A 94 -42.27 -14.04 6.93
CA PRO A 94 -43.48 -14.34 7.69
C PRO A 94 -44.38 -15.22 6.84
N ASN A 95 -44.43 -16.53 7.12
CA ASN A 95 -45.42 -17.37 6.45
C ASN A 95 -46.78 -17.18 7.12
N ARG A 96 -47.68 -16.54 6.37
CA ARG A 96 -49.10 -16.36 6.72
C ARG A 96 -49.86 -17.68 6.55
N GLN A 97 -50.93 -17.80 7.33
CA GLN A 97 -52.11 -18.69 7.20
C GLN A 97 -51.89 -20.11 7.73
N SER A 98 -52.50 -20.57 8.84
CA SER A 98 -53.92 -20.53 9.28
C SER A 98 -54.84 -21.34 8.36
N ALA A 99 -54.98 -22.64 8.66
CA ALA A 99 -56.18 -23.45 8.47
C ALA A 99 -56.04 -24.72 9.32
#